data_AF-A0AAV9Z2Z0-F1
#
_entry.id   AF-A0AAV9Z2Z0-F1
#
_cell.length_a   1.000
_cell.length_b   1.000
_cell.length_c   1.000
_cell.angle_alpha   90.00
_cell.angle_beta   90.00
_cell.angle_gamma   90.00
#
_symmetry.space_group_name_H-M   'P 1'
#
loop_
_entity.id
_entity.type
_entity.pdbx_description
1 polymer ?
#
loop_
_entity_poly.entity_id
_entity_poly.type
_entity_poly.pdbx_seq_one_letter_code
_entity_poly.pdbx_strand_id
1 'polypeptide(L)'
;MDALKADLENLRGQFSQLALLHYRREQVRAGVEENPSIASNLVISDRLDKLDRRESNWLNFEPFSTHRIHIDFPTNWCYEVTASAYFLGEPADSSTRTSTAIRYIQTSPGATQWRRVDVGKPILDIGMSLEEHDLIALVTYITHDHNPLMASVDISLLKLSTGAPHPLAAQPVLHVHDVNVTRALPHLSIEIVGETLALILLYSLDSEDKNILYLFNWKLGTPRMSPFAIYNTDIIFFADGILVLPNPYHRSLEVLRIPSDPAEEPHILSSFHLPKLMQDTFIHLFLGRGSPNPRSAITFPSSASFVPRTQDVLLKLLLQFGNRTGFSRYMLIVDRLRFMVAIRNAREKGLKSVEWDDWGPDCSRWLNAQELCMMTRNTNGRRMVTIAHDAFERPAPIRIIDFNPCSVQAHWHLGEMERAKATSRVVEASTQQIELFAQPIVSRLPYLEIVSKERFDYGGVLMNDENIIGLRVSLICGHHVEILSLKLRAV
;
A
#
# COMPACT_ATOMS: atom_id res chain seq x y z
N MET A 1 35.47 34.30 -34.19
CA MET A 1 34.78 33.00 -34.29
C MET A 1 34.84 32.25 -32.96
N ASP A 2 36.00 32.13 -32.32
CA ASP A 2 36.14 31.40 -31.05
C ASP A 2 35.36 32.02 -29.87
N ALA A 3 35.28 33.36 -29.79
CA ALA A 3 34.45 34.05 -28.80
C ALA A 3 32.95 33.74 -28.96
N LEU A 4 32.44 33.73 -30.20
CA LEU A 4 31.04 33.38 -30.50
C LEU A 4 30.73 31.92 -30.14
N LYS A 5 31.71 31.02 -30.33
CA LYS A 5 31.59 29.60 -29.95
C LYS A 5 31.53 29.44 -28.44
N ALA A 6 32.38 30.14 -27.69
CA ALA A 6 32.38 30.16 -26.23
C ALA A 6 31.06 30.73 -25.66
N ASP A 7 30.53 31.81 -26.24
CA ASP A 7 29.25 32.40 -25.84
C ASP A 7 28.06 31.46 -26.10
N LEU A 8 28.06 30.76 -27.24
CA LEU A 8 27.05 29.75 -27.56
C LEU A 8 27.13 28.52 -26.63
N GLU A 9 28.33 28.10 -26.25
CA GLU A 9 28.52 27.01 -25.28
C GLU A 9 28.05 27.41 -23.88
N ASN A 10 28.32 28.65 -23.45
CA ASN A 10 27.83 29.19 -22.19
C ASN A 10 26.28 29.30 -22.16
N LEU A 11 25.68 29.84 -23.22
CA LEU A 11 24.22 29.91 -23.36
C LEU A 11 23.58 28.51 -23.34
N ARG A 12 24.16 27.54 -24.07
CA ARG A 12 23.70 26.15 -24.03
C ARG A 12 23.77 25.57 -22.62
N GLY A 13 24.85 25.81 -21.89
CA GLY A 13 24.99 25.42 -20.49
C GLY A 13 23.89 25.99 -19.59
N GLN A 14 23.60 27.29 -19.73
CA GLN A 14 22.53 27.96 -18.96
C GLN A 14 21.14 27.41 -19.30
N PHE A 15 20.82 27.21 -20.58
CA PHE A 15 19.56 26.60 -21.00
C PHE A 15 19.39 25.18 -20.48
N SER A 16 20.44 24.35 -20.51
CA SER A 16 20.40 23.00 -19.96
C SER A 16 20.14 22.99 -18.45
N GLN A 17 20.74 23.91 -17.70
CA GLN A 17 20.47 24.05 -16.26
C GLN A 17 19.05 24.48 -15.96
N LEU A 18 18.51 25.46 -16.72
CA LEU A 18 17.12 25.90 -16.56
C LEU A 18 16.12 24.79 -16.89
N ALA A 19 16.35 24.04 -17.96
CA ALA A 19 15.52 22.89 -18.32
C ALA A 19 15.53 21.82 -17.21
N LEU A 20 16.70 21.54 -16.63
CA LEU A 20 16.83 20.57 -15.53
C LEU A 20 16.08 21.03 -14.28
N LEU A 21 16.18 22.33 -13.93
CA LEU A 21 15.44 22.89 -12.79
C LEU A 21 13.93 22.84 -13.01
N HIS A 22 13.46 23.17 -14.21
CA HIS A 22 12.05 23.05 -14.59
C HIS A 22 11.58 21.61 -14.44
N TYR A 23 12.31 20.66 -15.03
CA TYR A 23 11.99 19.24 -14.94
C TYR A 23 11.92 18.72 -13.49
N ARG A 24 12.91 19.06 -12.66
CA ARG A 24 12.90 18.69 -11.22
C ARG A 24 11.70 19.27 -10.49
N ARG A 25 11.31 20.51 -10.80
CA ARG A 25 10.12 21.14 -10.22
C ARG A 25 8.86 20.34 -10.59
N GLU A 26 8.71 19.94 -11.85
CA GLU A 26 7.56 19.13 -12.27
C GLU A 26 7.55 17.73 -11.64
N GLN A 27 8.72 17.08 -11.46
CA GLN A 27 8.80 15.82 -10.69
C GLN A 27 8.30 15.99 -9.25
N VAL A 28 8.73 17.07 -8.58
CA VAL A 28 8.29 17.40 -7.22
C VAL A 28 6.79 17.67 -7.19
N ARG A 29 6.25 18.39 -8.19
CA ARG A 29 4.82 18.68 -8.31
C ARG A 29 4.01 17.41 -8.55
N ALA A 30 4.51 16.45 -9.32
CA ALA A 30 3.87 15.16 -9.56
C ALA A 30 4.06 14.15 -8.40
N GLY A 31 4.98 14.42 -7.47
CA GLY A 31 5.26 13.53 -6.33
C GLY A 31 5.98 12.24 -6.72
N VAL A 32 6.82 12.28 -7.76
CA VAL A 32 7.50 11.10 -8.32
C VAL A 32 9.01 11.27 -8.40
N GLU A 33 9.70 10.14 -8.42
CA GLU A 33 11.12 10.00 -8.78
C GLU A 33 11.21 9.31 -10.13
N GLU A 34 12.19 9.68 -10.94
CA GLU A 34 12.42 9.03 -12.23
C GLU A 34 13.51 7.97 -12.12
N ASN A 35 13.28 6.84 -12.78
CA ASN A 35 14.23 5.75 -12.89
C ASN A 35 15.44 6.13 -13.75
N PRO A 36 16.66 6.26 -13.17
CA PRO A 36 17.86 6.68 -13.89
C PRO A 36 18.24 5.73 -15.03
N SER A 37 17.94 4.43 -14.90
CA SER A 37 18.29 3.42 -15.91
C SER A 37 17.50 3.58 -17.21
N ILE A 38 16.28 4.12 -17.14
CA ILE A 38 15.44 4.42 -18.31
C ILE A 38 15.74 5.85 -18.80
N ALA A 39 16.00 6.76 -17.87
CA ALA A 39 16.23 8.16 -18.15
C ALA A 39 17.57 8.46 -18.83
N SER A 40 18.59 7.61 -18.62
CA SER A 40 19.98 7.86 -19.07
C SER A 40 20.11 8.14 -20.56
N ASN A 41 19.17 7.64 -21.36
CA ASN A 41 19.19 7.76 -22.82
C ASN A 41 18.27 8.87 -23.35
N LEU A 42 17.67 9.69 -22.49
CA LEU A 42 16.68 10.69 -22.86
C LEU A 42 17.16 12.11 -22.55
N VAL A 43 16.92 13.02 -23.49
CA VAL A 43 17.09 14.46 -23.23
C VAL A 43 16.01 14.97 -22.27
N ILE A 44 16.27 16.09 -21.59
CA ILE A 44 15.38 16.64 -20.56
C ILE A 44 13.98 16.96 -21.11
N SER A 45 13.87 17.42 -22.36
CA SER A 45 12.57 17.67 -23.01
C SER A 45 11.74 16.40 -23.09
N ASP A 46 12.32 15.29 -23.55
CA ASP A 46 11.60 14.02 -23.70
C ASP A 46 11.17 13.47 -22.34
N ARG A 47 11.99 13.67 -21.31
CA ARG A 47 11.68 13.28 -19.93
C ARG A 47 10.50 14.09 -19.38
N LEU A 48 10.47 15.40 -19.66
CA LEU A 48 9.36 16.29 -19.30
C LEU A 48 8.08 15.91 -20.04
N ASP A 49 8.14 15.71 -21.35
CA ASP A 49 6.99 15.29 -22.16
C ASP A 49 6.40 13.96 -21.66
N LYS A 50 7.25 13.01 -21.25
CA LYS A 50 6.82 11.75 -20.63
C LYS A 50 6.12 11.97 -19.29
N LEU A 51 6.64 12.86 -18.44
CA LEU A 51 6.01 13.18 -17.15
C LEU A 51 4.65 13.85 -17.36
N ASP A 52 4.60 14.86 -18.22
CA ASP A 52 3.38 15.62 -18.51
C ASP A 52 2.29 14.71 -19.09
N ARG A 53 2.68 13.83 -20.03
CA ARG A 53 1.74 12.87 -20.61
C ARG A 53 1.26 11.84 -19.58
N ARG A 54 2.13 11.38 -18.67
CA ARG A 54 1.71 10.51 -17.55
C ARG A 54 0.66 11.20 -16.69
N GLU A 55 0.91 12.42 -16.25
CA GLU A 55 -0.04 13.16 -15.39
C GLU A 55 -1.35 13.48 -16.12
N SER A 56 -1.26 13.81 -17.41
CA SER A 56 -2.43 14.00 -18.27
C SER A 56 -3.29 12.73 -18.39
N ASN A 57 -2.67 11.55 -18.55
CA ASN A 57 -3.40 10.28 -18.63
C ASN A 57 -4.19 9.97 -17.35
N TRP A 58 -3.58 10.19 -16.18
CA TRP A 58 -4.28 10.04 -14.89
C TRP A 58 -5.46 11.01 -14.78
N LEU A 59 -5.22 12.27 -15.13
CA LEU A 59 -6.22 13.34 -15.04
C LEU A 59 -7.41 13.13 -15.98
N ASN A 60 -7.16 12.60 -17.18
CA ASN A 60 -8.18 12.40 -18.21
C ASN A 60 -8.79 10.99 -18.22
N PHE A 61 -8.34 10.09 -17.33
CA PHE A 61 -8.69 8.67 -17.35
C PHE A 61 -8.45 8.03 -18.73
N GLU A 62 -7.23 8.22 -19.25
CA GLU A 62 -6.85 7.75 -20.58
C GLU A 62 -5.80 6.64 -20.50
N PRO A 63 -6.23 5.35 -20.45
CA PRO A 63 -5.29 4.25 -20.52
C PRO A 63 -4.59 4.24 -21.86
N PHE A 64 -3.29 4.01 -21.82
CA PHE A 64 -2.49 3.80 -23.01
C PHE A 64 -2.71 2.41 -23.59
N SER A 65 -2.88 1.41 -22.73
CA SER A 65 -3.15 0.04 -23.13
C SER A 65 -4.01 -0.68 -22.12
N THR A 66 -4.91 -1.52 -22.61
CA THR A 66 -5.73 -2.41 -21.80
C THR A 66 -5.41 -3.85 -22.16
N HIS A 67 -5.17 -4.67 -21.14
CA HIS A 67 -4.88 -6.09 -21.33
C HIS A 67 -5.72 -6.94 -20.37
N ARG A 68 -6.30 -8.02 -20.89
CA ARG A 68 -7.07 -8.99 -20.10
C ARG A 68 -6.24 -10.25 -19.92
N ILE A 69 -6.16 -10.72 -18.69
CA ILE A 69 -5.43 -11.90 -18.29
C ILE A 69 -6.43 -12.92 -17.76
N HIS A 70 -6.48 -14.06 -18.42
CA HIS A 70 -7.27 -15.18 -17.95
C HIS A 70 -6.54 -15.89 -16.79
N ILE A 71 -7.31 -16.33 -15.79
CA ILE A 71 -6.82 -17.21 -14.73
C ILE A 71 -7.42 -18.59 -14.98
N ASP A 72 -6.56 -19.52 -15.39
CA ASP A 72 -6.88 -20.91 -15.71
C ASP A 72 -6.51 -21.89 -14.58
N PHE A 73 -6.18 -21.38 -13.40
CA PHE A 73 -5.80 -22.14 -12.21
C PHE A 73 -6.68 -21.77 -11.00
N PRO A 74 -6.82 -22.65 -10.00
CA PRO A 74 -7.54 -22.32 -8.78
C PRO A 74 -6.80 -21.23 -8.00
N THR A 75 -7.54 -20.31 -7.41
CA THR A 75 -6.99 -19.19 -6.62
C THR A 75 -7.69 -19.08 -5.27
N ASN A 76 -7.05 -18.44 -4.31
CA ASN A 76 -7.68 -18.07 -3.04
C ASN A 76 -7.48 -16.57 -2.74
N TRP A 77 -7.74 -16.17 -1.50
CA TRP A 77 -7.67 -14.79 -1.03
C TRP A 77 -6.25 -14.28 -0.77
N CYS A 78 -5.21 -15.09 -0.95
CA CYS A 78 -3.83 -14.64 -0.83
C CYS A 78 -3.46 -13.91 -2.13
N TYR A 79 -3.33 -12.59 -2.07
CA TYR A 79 -2.95 -11.77 -3.22
C TYR A 79 -2.04 -10.62 -2.78
N GLU A 80 -1.21 -10.14 -3.70
CA GLU A 80 -0.38 -8.96 -3.49
C GLU A 80 -0.16 -8.22 -4.81
N VAL A 81 0.03 -6.90 -4.71
CA VAL A 81 0.40 -6.03 -5.82
C VAL A 81 1.68 -5.29 -5.46
N THR A 82 2.64 -5.38 -6.35
CA THR A 82 3.92 -4.66 -6.27
C THR A 82 3.98 -3.61 -7.38
N ALA A 83 5.09 -2.88 -7.48
CA ALA A 83 5.23 -1.84 -8.48
C ALA A 83 5.06 -2.36 -9.92
N SER A 84 5.45 -3.61 -10.18
CA SER A 84 5.43 -4.19 -11.53
C SER A 84 4.79 -5.58 -11.66
N ALA A 85 4.29 -6.18 -10.59
CA ALA A 85 3.72 -7.53 -10.63
C ALA A 85 2.49 -7.70 -9.75
N TYR A 86 1.61 -8.60 -10.18
CA TYR A 86 0.42 -9.05 -9.47
C TYR A 86 0.58 -10.52 -9.08
N PHE A 87 0.25 -10.85 -7.82
CA PHE A 87 0.46 -12.14 -7.20
C PHE A 87 -0.85 -12.74 -6.73
N LEU A 88 -0.97 -14.06 -6.85
CA LEU A 88 -2.09 -14.86 -6.41
C LEU A 88 -1.61 -16.17 -5.78
N GLY A 89 -2.23 -16.56 -4.68
CA GLY A 89 -2.07 -17.87 -4.08
C GLY A 89 -2.77 -18.95 -4.89
N GLU A 90 -2.10 -20.08 -5.08
CA GLU A 90 -2.61 -21.28 -5.75
C GLU A 90 -2.69 -22.42 -4.71
N PRO A 91 -3.89 -22.96 -4.43
CA PRO A 91 -4.04 -24.11 -3.55
C PRO A 91 -3.56 -25.40 -4.23
N ALA A 92 -3.20 -26.40 -3.41
CA ALA A 92 -2.73 -27.70 -3.91
C ALA A 92 -3.83 -28.45 -4.69
N ASP A 93 -5.08 -28.31 -4.25
CA ASP A 93 -6.26 -28.83 -4.92
C ASP A 93 -7.44 -27.85 -4.74
N SER A 94 -8.53 -28.03 -5.49
CA SER A 94 -9.70 -27.14 -5.41
C SER A 94 -10.52 -27.30 -4.13
N SER A 95 -10.31 -28.37 -3.36
CA SER A 95 -10.98 -28.64 -2.08
C SER A 95 -10.32 -27.93 -0.90
N THR A 96 -9.01 -27.68 -0.99
CA THR A 96 -8.20 -27.02 0.02
C THR A 96 -8.22 -25.52 -0.23
N ARG A 97 -8.56 -24.73 0.80
CA ARG A 97 -8.51 -23.26 0.70
C ARG A 97 -7.11 -22.69 0.90
N THR A 98 -6.15 -23.53 1.27
CA THR A 98 -4.81 -23.12 1.65
C THR A 98 -3.86 -23.19 0.47
N SER A 99 -3.18 -22.07 0.18
CA SER A 99 -2.18 -22.03 -0.87
C SER A 99 -0.96 -22.87 -0.53
N THR A 100 -0.39 -23.52 -1.53
CA THR A 100 0.93 -24.18 -1.44
C THR A 100 1.90 -23.68 -2.50
N ALA A 101 1.42 -22.86 -3.42
CA ALA A 101 2.21 -22.17 -4.41
C ALA A 101 1.71 -20.73 -4.56
N ILE A 102 2.56 -19.90 -5.16
CA ILE A 102 2.19 -18.54 -5.59
C ILE A 102 2.40 -18.45 -7.09
N ARG A 103 1.45 -17.81 -7.75
CA ARG A 103 1.58 -17.39 -9.14
C ARG A 103 1.67 -15.89 -9.24
N TYR A 104 2.47 -15.43 -10.19
CA TYR A 104 2.62 -14.02 -10.44
C TYR A 104 2.78 -13.70 -11.93
N ILE A 105 2.36 -12.50 -12.29
CA ILE A 105 2.47 -11.96 -13.64
C ILE A 105 2.94 -10.51 -13.58
N GLN A 106 3.76 -10.11 -14.54
CA GLN A 106 4.14 -8.70 -14.66
C GLN A 106 2.92 -7.89 -15.11
N THR A 107 2.73 -6.69 -14.57
CA THR A 107 1.64 -5.78 -14.95
C THR A 107 2.00 -4.90 -16.15
N SER A 108 3.22 -5.04 -16.67
CA SER A 108 3.65 -4.32 -17.87
C SER A 108 2.90 -4.79 -19.12
N PRO A 109 2.62 -3.89 -20.09
CA PRO A 109 2.01 -4.26 -21.37
C PRO A 109 2.71 -5.44 -22.04
N GLY A 110 1.94 -6.41 -22.54
CA GLY A 110 2.45 -7.59 -23.26
C GLY A 110 2.86 -8.78 -22.39
N ALA A 111 2.79 -8.68 -21.06
CA ALA A 111 2.95 -9.84 -20.19
C ALA A 111 1.74 -10.78 -20.31
N THR A 112 1.98 -12.04 -20.70
CA THR A 112 0.92 -13.04 -20.93
C THR A 112 1.11 -14.34 -20.15
N GLN A 113 2.26 -14.52 -19.51
CA GLN A 113 2.62 -15.77 -18.86
C GLN A 113 2.68 -15.62 -17.35
N TRP A 114 1.88 -16.43 -16.66
CA TRP A 114 1.98 -16.65 -15.22
C TRP A 114 3.24 -17.45 -14.91
N ARG A 115 4.02 -16.97 -13.96
CA ARG A 115 5.12 -17.72 -13.34
C ARG A 115 4.63 -18.32 -12.04
N ARG A 116 5.16 -19.50 -11.68
CA ARG A 116 4.77 -20.26 -10.49
C ARG A 116 5.98 -20.48 -9.61
N VAL A 117 5.81 -20.23 -8.31
CA VAL A 117 6.77 -20.58 -7.26
C VAL A 117 6.09 -21.61 -6.37
N ASP A 118 6.61 -22.84 -6.40
CA ASP A 118 6.12 -23.92 -5.55
C ASP A 118 6.80 -23.84 -4.17
N VAL A 119 6.00 -23.82 -3.12
CA VAL A 119 6.48 -23.74 -1.74
C VAL A 119 6.43 -25.11 -1.07
N GLY A 120 5.57 -26.00 -1.55
CA GLY A 120 5.37 -27.34 -0.97
C GLY A 120 4.82 -27.35 0.46
N LYS A 121 4.45 -26.19 1.01
CA LYS A 121 3.91 -26.02 2.36
C LYS A 121 2.69 -25.12 2.35
N PRO A 122 1.72 -25.33 3.25
CA PRO A 122 0.61 -24.42 3.47
C PRO A 122 1.08 -22.99 3.76
N ILE A 123 0.64 -22.03 2.95
CA ILE A 123 0.95 -20.60 3.06
C ILE A 123 -0.18 -19.90 3.81
N LEU A 124 0.17 -19.17 4.86
CA LEU A 124 -0.73 -18.31 5.63
C LEU A 124 -0.80 -16.90 5.03
N ASP A 125 0.35 -16.29 4.74
CA ASP A 125 0.46 -14.94 4.18
C ASP A 125 1.82 -14.70 3.51
N ILE A 126 1.95 -13.60 2.79
CA ILE A 126 3.10 -13.26 1.95
C ILE A 126 3.57 -11.82 2.21
N GLY A 127 4.85 -11.67 2.52
CA GLY A 127 5.53 -10.37 2.61
C GLY A 127 6.48 -10.20 1.43
N MET A 128 6.63 -8.98 0.92
CA MET A 128 7.46 -8.72 -0.26
C MET A 128 8.33 -7.48 -0.09
N SER A 129 9.57 -7.57 -0.58
CA SER A 129 10.47 -6.44 -0.83
C SER A 129 11.21 -6.67 -2.15
N LEU A 130 10.45 -6.65 -3.25
CA LEU A 130 10.96 -7.03 -4.57
C LEU A 130 11.88 -5.98 -5.15
N GLU A 131 11.52 -4.71 -5.01
CA GLU A 131 12.27 -3.61 -5.59
C GLU A 131 13.59 -3.42 -4.84
N GLU A 132 13.60 -3.54 -3.52
CA GLU A 132 14.81 -3.35 -2.69
C GLU A 132 15.73 -4.57 -2.74
N HIS A 133 15.16 -5.78 -2.71
CA HIS A 133 15.91 -6.99 -2.42
C HIS A 133 15.58 -8.18 -3.33
N ASP A 134 14.61 -8.10 -4.24
CA ASP A 134 14.09 -9.28 -4.97
C ASP A 134 13.64 -10.39 -4.00
N LEU A 135 13.12 -9.97 -2.83
CA LEU A 135 12.79 -10.85 -1.70
C LEU A 135 11.28 -11.11 -1.61
N ILE A 136 10.93 -12.38 -1.46
CA ILE A 136 9.61 -12.83 -1.01
C ILE A 136 9.76 -13.60 0.31
N ALA A 137 8.97 -13.23 1.30
CA ALA A 137 8.85 -13.91 2.58
C ALA A 137 7.51 -14.64 2.64
N LEU A 138 7.56 -15.95 2.82
CA LEU A 138 6.39 -16.82 2.82
C LEU A 138 6.13 -17.30 4.24
N VAL A 139 5.04 -16.87 4.85
CA VAL A 139 4.65 -17.38 6.17
C VAL A 139 3.92 -18.69 5.96
N THR A 140 4.46 -19.76 6.52
CA THR A 140 3.97 -21.13 6.35
C THR A 140 3.70 -21.78 7.69
N TYR A 141 2.93 -22.86 7.69
CA TYR A 141 2.79 -23.69 8.88
C TYR A 141 2.89 -25.18 8.58
N ILE A 142 3.41 -25.93 9.57
CA ILE A 142 3.48 -27.40 9.55
C ILE A 142 3.00 -27.94 10.89
N THR A 143 2.01 -28.84 10.87
CA THR A 143 1.55 -29.54 12.07
C THR A 143 2.61 -30.53 12.57
N HIS A 144 2.80 -30.63 13.88
CA HIS A 144 3.79 -31.53 14.47
C HIS A 144 3.33 -32.99 14.36
N ASP A 145 4.25 -33.89 14.01
CA ASP A 145 3.97 -35.33 13.86
C ASP A 145 3.45 -35.98 15.15
N HIS A 146 4.01 -35.58 16.29
CA HIS A 146 3.67 -36.15 17.61
C HIS A 146 2.50 -35.43 18.30
N ASN A 147 2.13 -34.24 17.83
CA ASN A 147 1.03 -33.48 18.38
C ASN A 147 0.33 -32.68 17.26
N PRO A 148 -0.69 -33.25 16.59
CA PRO A 148 -1.37 -32.59 15.48
C PRO A 148 -2.17 -31.34 15.92
N LEU A 149 -2.28 -31.09 17.22
CA LEU A 149 -2.89 -29.88 17.78
C LEU A 149 -1.91 -28.70 17.82
N MET A 150 -0.63 -28.93 17.53
CA MET A 150 0.40 -27.90 17.46
C MET A 150 0.92 -27.80 16.03
N ALA A 151 1.22 -26.57 15.59
CA ALA A 151 1.90 -26.32 14.34
C ALA A 151 3.02 -25.30 14.51
N SER A 152 4.13 -25.55 13.83
CA SER A 152 5.22 -24.57 13.69
C SER A 152 4.84 -23.54 12.65
N VAL A 153 4.94 -22.25 12.99
CA VAL A 153 4.84 -21.14 12.05
C VAL A 153 6.25 -20.70 11.68
N ASP A 154 6.57 -20.76 10.38
CA ASP A 154 7.89 -20.45 9.85
C ASP A 154 7.80 -19.45 8.68
N ILE A 155 8.82 -18.60 8.54
CA ILE A 155 8.98 -17.70 7.40
C ILE A 155 10.06 -18.26 6.47
N SER A 156 9.69 -18.62 5.23
CA SER A 156 10.67 -18.99 4.19
C SER A 156 11.06 -17.75 3.37
N LEU A 157 12.36 -17.47 3.28
CA LEU A 157 12.93 -16.31 2.60
C LEU A 157 13.50 -16.73 1.24
N LEU A 158 12.82 -16.36 0.16
CA LEU A 158 13.22 -16.74 -1.20
C LEU A 158 13.56 -15.50 -2.04
N LYS A 159 14.42 -15.71 -3.03
CA LYS A 159 14.66 -14.74 -4.10
C LYS A 159 13.67 -14.98 -5.23
N LEU A 160 12.80 -14.02 -5.53
CA LEU A 160 11.69 -14.25 -6.46
C LEU A 160 12.19 -14.58 -7.88
N SER A 161 13.22 -13.90 -8.37
CA SER A 161 13.73 -14.13 -9.73
C SER A 161 14.32 -15.52 -9.96
N THR A 162 14.77 -16.21 -8.91
CA THR A 162 15.37 -17.55 -9.01
C THR A 162 14.50 -18.65 -8.38
N GLY A 163 13.57 -18.31 -7.49
CA GLY A 163 12.82 -19.25 -6.66
C GLY A 163 13.67 -19.96 -5.59
N ALA A 164 14.95 -19.64 -5.50
CA ALA A 164 15.89 -20.25 -4.55
C ALA A 164 15.89 -19.52 -3.20
N PRO A 165 16.43 -20.12 -2.13
CA PRO A 165 16.69 -19.41 -0.89
C PRO A 165 17.42 -18.07 -1.11
N HIS A 166 17.01 -17.03 -0.41
CA HIS A 166 17.53 -15.70 -0.65
C HIS A 166 19.03 -15.62 -0.27
N PRO A 167 19.94 -15.19 -1.16
CA PRO A 167 21.38 -15.27 -0.93
C PRO A 167 21.90 -14.35 0.19
N LEU A 168 21.16 -13.29 0.54
CA LEU A 168 21.49 -12.40 1.66
C LEU A 168 20.93 -12.89 3.01
N ALA A 169 20.10 -13.94 3.03
CA ALA A 169 19.57 -14.49 4.25
C ALA A 169 20.55 -15.53 4.80
N ALA A 170 21.16 -15.26 5.95
CA ALA A 170 22.01 -16.21 6.66
C ALA A 170 21.23 -17.46 7.07
N GLN A 171 19.93 -17.30 7.35
CA GLN A 171 19.00 -18.39 7.60
C GLN A 171 17.85 -18.29 6.59
N PRO A 172 17.67 -19.30 5.71
CA PRO A 172 16.64 -19.25 4.68
C PRO A 172 15.22 -19.48 5.23
N VAL A 173 15.12 -20.02 6.45
CA VAL A 173 13.86 -20.24 7.15
C VAL A 173 14.01 -19.68 8.56
N LEU A 174 13.07 -18.82 8.96
CA LEU A 174 13.00 -18.27 10.32
C LEU A 174 11.82 -18.92 11.05
N HIS A 175 12.10 -19.59 12.15
CA HIS A 175 11.03 -20.06 13.03
C HIS A 175 10.45 -18.88 13.81
N VAL A 176 9.12 -18.76 13.83
CA VAL A 176 8.41 -17.67 14.53
C VAL A 176 7.87 -18.16 15.86
N HIS A 177 6.98 -19.16 15.83
CA HIS A 177 6.27 -19.64 17.00
C HIS A 177 5.60 -20.99 16.75
N ASP A 178 5.46 -21.80 17.79
CA ASP A 178 4.56 -22.95 17.78
C ASP A 178 3.16 -22.54 18.24
N VAL A 179 2.16 -22.72 17.39
CA VAL A 179 0.77 -22.31 17.65
C VAL A 179 -0.12 -23.53 17.88
N ASN A 180 -1.10 -23.38 18.77
CA ASN A 180 -2.14 -24.38 18.96
C ASN A 180 -3.24 -24.21 17.91
N VAL A 181 -3.39 -25.17 17.00
CA VAL A 181 -4.31 -25.07 15.85
C VAL A 181 -5.77 -25.41 16.18
N THR A 182 -6.08 -25.83 17.41
CA THR A 182 -7.46 -26.14 17.82
C THR A 182 -8.39 -24.93 17.77
N ARG A 183 -7.84 -23.71 17.89
CA ARG A 183 -8.59 -22.44 17.95
C ARG A 183 -8.61 -21.68 16.61
N ALA A 184 -8.26 -22.37 15.52
CA ALA A 184 -7.93 -21.82 14.20
C ALA A 184 -6.51 -21.22 14.11
N LEU A 185 -6.01 -21.11 12.88
CA LEU A 185 -4.72 -20.51 12.57
C LEU A 185 -4.79 -18.98 12.73
N PRO A 186 -3.70 -18.33 13.15
CA PRO A 186 -3.69 -16.88 13.29
C PRO A 186 -3.85 -16.18 11.93
N HIS A 187 -4.53 -15.04 11.94
CA HIS A 187 -4.41 -14.07 10.86
C HIS A 187 -3.04 -13.38 10.96
N LEU A 188 -2.57 -12.80 9.86
CA LEU A 188 -1.23 -12.23 9.80
C LEU A 188 -1.25 -10.82 9.22
N SER A 189 -0.25 -10.04 9.62
CA SER A 189 0.19 -8.86 8.89
C SER A 189 1.72 -8.93 8.82
N ILE A 190 2.27 -8.83 7.62
CA ILE A 190 3.71 -8.89 7.37
C ILE A 190 4.14 -7.75 6.46
N GLU A 191 5.21 -7.07 6.85
CA GLU A 191 5.82 -6.00 6.07
C GLU A 191 7.35 -6.07 6.16
N ILE A 192 8.04 -5.66 5.10
CA ILE A 192 9.50 -5.72 5.00
C ILE A 192 10.02 -4.35 4.52
N VAL A 193 10.96 -3.78 5.27
CA VAL A 193 11.68 -2.55 4.90
C VAL A 193 13.15 -2.68 5.25
N GLY A 194 14.01 -2.52 4.25
CA GLY A 194 15.45 -2.73 4.40
C GLY A 194 15.72 -4.10 4.98
N GLU A 195 16.45 -4.14 6.09
CA GLU A 195 16.81 -5.38 6.78
C GLU A 195 15.76 -5.84 7.80
N THR A 196 14.69 -5.08 8.00
CA THR A 196 13.70 -5.36 9.04
C THR A 196 12.48 -6.03 8.44
N LEU A 197 12.15 -7.22 8.96
CA LEU A 197 10.89 -7.91 8.71
C LEU A 197 10.04 -7.79 9.97
N ALA A 198 8.83 -7.26 9.82
CA ALA A 198 7.85 -7.15 10.89
C ALA A 198 6.68 -8.10 10.61
N LEU A 199 6.26 -8.85 11.62
CA LEU A 199 5.15 -9.80 11.54
C LEU A 199 4.27 -9.66 12.79
N ILE A 200 2.96 -9.57 12.61
CA ILE A 200 1.99 -9.74 13.70
C ILE A 200 1.28 -11.08 13.52
N LEU A 201 1.27 -11.89 14.57
CA LEU A 201 0.33 -13.01 14.72
C LEU A 201 -0.94 -12.48 15.40
N LEU A 202 -2.05 -12.52 14.68
CA LEU A 202 -3.36 -12.04 15.12
C LEU A 202 -4.22 -13.24 15.54
N TYR A 203 -4.60 -13.26 16.81
CA TYR A 203 -5.53 -14.25 17.34
C TYR A 203 -6.94 -13.64 17.41
N SER A 204 -7.98 -14.49 17.45
CA SER A 204 -9.36 -14.00 17.51
C SER A 204 -9.55 -13.06 18.71
N LEU A 205 -10.34 -11.99 18.53
CA LEU A 205 -10.67 -11.05 19.61
C LEU A 205 -11.38 -11.72 20.79
N ASP A 206 -12.02 -12.88 20.56
CA ASP A 206 -12.68 -13.68 21.60
C ASP A 206 -11.69 -14.56 22.38
N SER A 207 -10.42 -14.61 21.97
CA SER A 207 -9.37 -15.29 22.72
C SER A 207 -8.79 -14.36 23.79
N GLU A 208 -8.42 -14.93 24.94
CA GLU A 208 -7.60 -14.22 25.93
C GLU A 208 -6.18 -13.94 25.41
N ASP A 209 -5.82 -14.48 24.23
CA ASP A 209 -4.51 -14.40 23.64
C ASP A 209 -4.30 -13.02 22.99
N LYS A 210 -3.27 -12.30 23.46
CA LYS A 210 -2.86 -11.03 22.85
C LYS A 210 -2.25 -11.29 21.48
N ASN A 211 -2.40 -10.33 20.57
CA ASN A 211 -1.61 -10.33 19.33
C ASN A 211 -0.13 -10.20 19.69
N ILE A 212 0.75 -10.75 18.86
CA ILE A 212 2.20 -10.72 19.14
C ILE A 212 2.92 -10.14 17.94
N LEU A 213 3.70 -9.08 18.18
CA LEU A 213 4.60 -8.48 17.22
C LEU A 213 5.97 -9.15 17.29
N TYR A 214 6.46 -9.60 16.14
CA TYR A 214 7.80 -10.12 15.92
C TYR A 214 8.55 -9.18 14.98
N LEU A 215 9.78 -8.79 15.36
CA LEU A 215 10.69 -8.06 14.49
C LEU A 215 11.97 -8.86 14.29
N PHE A 216 12.34 -9.09 13.04
CA PHE A 216 13.55 -9.82 12.67
C PHE A 216 14.50 -8.92 11.87
N ASN A 217 15.80 -9.13 12.04
CA ASN A 217 16.75 -8.84 10.98
C ASN A 217 16.78 -10.06 10.05
N TRP A 218 16.09 -9.97 8.91
CA TRP A 218 15.90 -11.14 8.04
C TRP A 218 17.21 -11.58 7.36
N LYS A 219 18.19 -10.67 7.19
CA LYS A 219 19.50 -11.02 6.64
C LYS A 219 20.32 -11.84 7.64
N LEU A 220 20.29 -11.46 8.91
CA LEU A 220 21.03 -12.16 9.97
C LEU A 220 20.28 -13.39 10.52
N GLY A 221 18.96 -13.44 10.33
CA GLY A 221 18.09 -14.46 10.90
C GLY A 221 17.91 -14.33 12.42
N THR A 222 18.12 -13.13 12.97
CA THR A 222 18.06 -12.88 14.41
C THR A 222 16.89 -11.96 14.77
N PRO A 223 16.24 -12.16 15.93
CA PRO A 223 15.23 -11.21 16.41
C PRO A 223 15.87 -9.85 16.72
N ARG A 224 15.16 -8.77 16.39
CA ARG A 224 15.53 -7.39 16.76
C ARG A 224 15.02 -6.98 18.13
N MET A 225 14.14 -7.78 18.72
CA MET A 225 13.59 -7.62 20.06
C MET A 225 12.87 -8.91 20.46
N SER A 226 12.62 -9.07 21.76
CA SER A 226 11.73 -10.12 22.25
C SER A 226 10.31 -9.95 21.68
N PRO A 227 9.56 -11.05 21.46
CA PRO A 227 8.17 -10.97 21.00
C PRO A 227 7.34 -10.06 21.92
N PHE A 228 6.59 -9.13 21.33
CA PHE A 228 5.91 -8.07 22.07
C PHE A 228 4.41 -8.20 21.94
N ALA A 229 3.76 -8.41 23.08
CA ALA A 229 2.31 -8.54 23.14
C ALA A 229 1.65 -7.17 22.90
N ILE A 230 0.75 -7.14 21.92
CA ILE A 230 0.09 -5.94 21.42
C ILE A 230 -1.41 -6.18 21.22
N TYR A 231 -2.17 -5.10 21.04
CA TYR A 231 -3.60 -5.15 20.66
C TYR A 231 -3.82 -4.73 19.20
N ASN A 232 -2.75 -4.34 18.51
CA ASN A 232 -2.80 -3.77 17.19
C ASN A 232 -3.09 -4.86 16.14
N THR A 233 -3.73 -4.46 15.06
CA THR A 233 -4.27 -5.38 14.04
C THR A 233 -3.52 -5.33 12.72
N ASP A 234 -2.57 -4.41 12.56
CA ASP A 234 -1.81 -4.25 11.32
C ASP A 234 -0.47 -3.53 11.55
N ILE A 235 0.40 -3.52 10.55
CA ILE A 235 1.72 -2.90 10.56
C ILE A 235 1.83 -1.89 9.44
N ILE A 236 2.34 -0.69 9.75
CA ILE A 236 2.71 0.29 8.74
C ILE A 236 4.13 0.78 9.01
N PHE A 237 5.05 0.55 8.08
CA PHE A 237 6.37 1.18 8.14
C PHE A 237 6.27 2.66 7.78
N PHE A 238 6.43 3.51 8.79
CA PHE A 238 6.23 4.95 8.67
C PHE A 238 7.52 5.72 8.40
N ALA A 239 8.67 5.17 8.79
CA ALA A 239 10.00 5.59 8.38
C ALA A 239 10.97 4.42 8.65
N ASP A 240 12.23 4.57 8.26
CA ASP A 240 13.25 3.66 8.76
C ASP A 240 13.28 3.72 10.30
N GLY A 241 13.13 2.57 10.94
CA GLY A 241 13.06 2.45 12.39
C GLY A 241 11.76 2.93 13.07
N ILE A 242 10.69 3.27 12.34
CA ILE A 242 9.42 3.71 12.94
C ILE A 242 8.24 2.93 12.35
N LEU A 243 7.43 2.33 13.22
CA LEU A 243 6.16 1.71 12.90
C LEU A 243 5.00 2.59 13.38
N VAL A 244 3.91 2.58 12.62
CA VAL A 244 2.60 3.05 13.04
C VAL A 244 1.67 1.85 13.12
N LEU A 245 1.08 1.62 14.28
CA LEU A 245 0.31 0.43 14.61
C LEU A 245 -1.15 0.83 14.91
N PRO A 246 -2.13 0.44 14.09
CA PRO A 246 -3.54 0.69 14.37
C PRO A 246 -4.02 -0.09 15.59
N ASN A 247 -4.50 0.59 16.63
CA ASN A 247 -4.99 -0.03 17.87
C ASN A 247 -6.52 0.11 17.98
N PRO A 248 -7.30 -0.96 17.73
CA PRO A 248 -8.77 -0.90 17.82
C PRO A 248 -9.27 -0.72 19.26
N TYR A 249 -8.54 -1.23 20.26
CA TYR A 249 -8.93 -1.17 21.67
C TYR A 249 -8.72 0.24 22.26
N HIS A 250 -7.53 0.81 22.05
CA HIS A 250 -7.20 2.18 22.46
C HIS A 250 -7.75 3.24 21.50
N ARG A 251 -8.34 2.83 20.36
CA ARG A 251 -8.90 3.71 19.33
C ARG A 251 -7.89 4.77 18.90
N SER A 252 -6.71 4.31 18.52
CA SER A 252 -5.57 5.18 18.25
C SER A 252 -4.61 4.59 17.21
N LEU A 253 -3.71 5.45 16.72
CA LEU A 253 -2.52 5.07 15.99
C LEU A 253 -1.32 5.17 16.95
N GLU A 254 -0.72 4.03 17.27
CA GLU A 254 0.43 3.98 18.17
C GLU A 254 1.72 4.04 17.36
N VAL A 255 2.61 4.96 17.73
CA VAL A 255 3.90 5.13 17.08
C VAL A 255 4.96 4.36 17.87
N LEU A 256 5.47 3.29 17.28
CA LEU A 256 6.51 2.45 17.88
C LEU A 256 7.85 2.73 17.21
N ARG A 257 8.90 2.90 18.01
CA ARG A 257 10.28 2.93 17.51
C ARG A 257 10.86 1.53 17.54
N ILE A 258 11.43 1.13 16.41
CA ILE A 258 12.11 -0.15 16.27
C ILE A 258 13.43 -0.06 17.07
N PRO A 259 13.67 -0.99 18.01
CA PRO A 259 14.91 -1.02 18.78
C PRO A 259 16.14 -1.14 17.88
N SER A 260 17.21 -0.44 18.25
CA SER A 260 18.50 -0.57 17.55
C SER A 260 19.34 -1.72 18.12
N ASP A 261 19.07 -2.10 19.37
CA ASP A 261 19.70 -3.21 20.09
C ASP A 261 18.60 -4.22 20.49
N PRO A 262 18.77 -5.54 20.26
CA PRO A 262 17.84 -6.57 20.74
C PRO A 262 17.58 -6.56 22.25
N ALA A 263 18.49 -5.99 23.06
CA ALA A 263 18.31 -5.82 24.50
C ALA A 263 17.44 -4.60 24.88
N GLU A 264 17.16 -3.68 23.95
CA GLU A 264 16.31 -2.52 24.19
C GLU A 264 14.82 -2.92 24.14
N GLU A 265 14.06 -2.49 25.15
CA GLU A 265 12.62 -2.76 25.18
C GLU A 265 11.87 -1.95 24.10
N PRO A 266 10.85 -2.56 23.46
CA PRO A 266 9.98 -1.83 22.54
C PRO A 266 9.24 -0.71 23.26
N HIS A 267 9.29 0.49 22.68
CA HIS A 267 8.74 1.68 23.30
C HIS A 267 7.77 2.39 22.36
N ILE A 268 6.51 2.48 22.78
CA ILE A 268 5.53 3.37 22.17
C ILE A 268 5.93 4.81 22.49
N LEU A 269 6.28 5.57 21.46
CA LEU A 269 6.69 6.96 21.58
C LEU A 269 5.51 7.83 21.99
N SER A 270 4.39 7.64 21.30
CA SER A 270 3.17 8.44 21.41
C SER A 270 1.98 7.70 20.82
N SER A 271 0.79 7.93 21.36
CA SER A 271 -0.49 7.43 20.84
C SER A 271 -1.33 8.58 20.30
N PHE A 272 -1.83 8.44 19.06
CA PHE A 272 -2.64 9.45 18.37
C PHE A 272 -4.09 8.98 18.33
N HIS A 273 -4.94 9.57 19.15
CA HIS A 273 -6.32 9.12 19.31
C HIS A 273 -7.18 9.46 18.09
N LEU A 274 -8.05 8.52 17.72
CA LEU A 274 -9.15 8.72 16.78
C LEU A 274 -10.26 9.57 17.42
N PRO A 275 -11.21 10.09 16.64
CA PRO A 275 -12.32 10.82 17.21
C PRO A 275 -13.11 9.96 18.20
N LYS A 276 -13.64 10.62 19.24
CA LYS A 276 -14.41 9.95 20.28
C LYS A 276 -15.66 9.28 19.68
N LEU A 277 -15.78 7.97 19.92
CA LEU A 277 -16.95 7.18 19.53
C LEU A 277 -18.14 7.42 20.46
N MET A 278 -19.35 7.23 19.92
CA MET A 278 -20.58 7.10 20.71
C MET A 278 -20.50 5.90 21.66
N GLN A 279 -21.33 5.93 22.71
CA GLN A 279 -21.48 4.79 23.61
C GLN A 279 -21.94 3.54 22.82
N ASP A 280 -21.46 2.37 23.21
CA ASP A 280 -21.72 1.07 22.57
C ASP A 280 -21.16 0.89 21.14
N THR A 281 -20.36 1.82 20.63
CA THR A 281 -19.64 1.65 19.35
C THR A 281 -18.21 1.17 19.61
N PHE A 282 -17.78 0.16 18.87
CA PHE A 282 -16.41 -0.38 18.92
C PHE A 282 -15.82 -0.56 17.53
N ILE A 283 -14.49 -0.68 17.46
CA ILE A 283 -13.78 -0.96 16.20
C ILE A 283 -13.59 -2.47 16.10
N HIS A 284 -14.26 -3.09 15.12
CA HIS A 284 -14.17 -4.52 14.83
C HIS A 284 -12.99 -4.85 13.93
N LEU A 285 -12.69 -3.98 12.96
CA LEU A 285 -11.57 -4.13 12.03
C LEU A 285 -10.81 -2.81 11.94
N PHE A 286 -9.48 -2.86 12.00
CA PHE A 286 -8.63 -1.69 11.85
C PHE A 286 -7.36 -2.03 11.06
N LEU A 287 -7.47 -2.02 9.73
CA LEU A 287 -6.37 -2.36 8.84
C LEU A 287 -5.69 -1.10 8.33
N GLY A 288 -4.40 -1.16 8.06
CA GLY A 288 -3.58 -0.03 7.69
C GLY A 288 -2.59 -0.36 6.60
N ARG A 289 -2.40 0.56 5.65
CA ARG A 289 -1.38 0.42 4.60
C ARG A 289 -0.81 1.79 4.24
N GLY A 290 0.51 1.85 4.05
CA GLY A 290 1.19 2.96 3.39
C GLY A 290 2.03 2.42 2.24
N SER A 291 1.64 2.72 0.99
CA SER A 291 2.36 2.25 -0.20
C SER A 291 2.80 3.41 -1.10
N PRO A 292 4.06 3.43 -1.60
CA PRO A 292 5.12 2.47 -1.29
C PRO A 292 5.63 2.59 0.16
N ASN A 293 6.19 1.49 0.67
CA ASN A 293 6.95 1.50 1.91
C ASN A 293 8.18 2.43 1.81
N PRO A 294 8.66 3.00 2.94
CA PRO A 294 9.96 3.67 2.97
C PRO A 294 11.06 2.70 2.50
N ARG A 295 12.08 3.23 1.83
CA ARG A 295 13.20 2.45 1.29
C ARG A 295 14.51 2.92 1.91
N SER A 296 15.42 1.99 2.20
CA SER A 296 16.77 2.34 2.67
C SER A 296 17.67 2.81 1.52
N ALA A 297 17.44 2.29 0.31
CA ALA A 297 18.11 2.69 -0.93
C ALA A 297 17.11 2.86 -2.07
N ILE A 298 17.41 3.78 -3.00
CA ILE A 298 16.56 3.98 -4.19
C ILE A 298 16.86 2.88 -5.20
N THR A 299 16.06 1.83 -5.19
CA THR A 299 15.96 0.87 -6.28
C THR A 299 14.69 1.11 -7.06
N PHE A 300 14.78 0.97 -8.39
CA PHE A 300 13.66 1.18 -9.30
C PHE A 300 13.25 -0.15 -9.93
N PRO A 301 11.94 -0.41 -10.09
CA PRO A 301 11.47 -1.47 -10.96
C PRO A 301 12.04 -1.28 -12.36
N SER A 302 12.51 -2.36 -12.99
CA SER A 302 13.12 -2.29 -14.34
C SER A 302 12.18 -1.73 -15.41
N SER A 303 10.87 -1.79 -15.18
CA SER A 303 9.86 -1.36 -16.12
C SER A 303 9.34 0.07 -15.86
N ALA A 304 9.30 0.56 -14.62
CA ALA A 304 8.65 1.83 -14.29
C ALA A 304 9.55 3.03 -14.63
N SER A 305 9.03 3.99 -15.42
CA SER A 305 9.78 5.23 -15.73
C SER A 305 9.76 6.19 -14.54
N PHE A 306 8.63 6.22 -13.84
CA PHE A 306 8.42 7.05 -12.67
C PHE A 306 7.84 6.21 -11.54
N VAL A 307 8.32 6.42 -10.32
CA VAL A 307 7.80 5.79 -9.10
C VAL A 307 7.38 6.87 -8.11
N PRO A 308 6.38 6.64 -7.25
CA PRO A 308 6.03 7.61 -6.21
C PRO A 308 7.21 7.85 -5.24
N ARG A 309 7.39 9.10 -4.80
CA ARG A 309 8.30 9.40 -3.69
C ARG A 309 7.77 8.75 -2.41
N THR A 310 8.61 8.00 -1.71
CA THR A 310 8.23 7.30 -0.46
C THR A 310 7.83 8.26 0.67
N GLN A 311 8.26 9.52 0.60
CA GLN A 311 7.87 10.59 1.52
C GLN A 311 6.48 11.16 1.21
N ASP A 312 6.02 11.03 -0.04
CA ASP A 312 4.72 11.52 -0.54
C ASP A 312 3.70 10.39 -0.63
N VAL A 313 3.47 9.73 0.51
CA VAL A 313 2.59 8.57 0.60
C VAL A 313 1.40 8.88 1.49
N LEU A 314 0.26 8.28 1.16
CA LEU A 314 -0.90 8.25 2.05
C LEU A 314 -0.83 7.03 2.95
N LEU A 315 -1.20 7.20 4.21
CA LEU A 315 -1.63 6.07 5.03
C LEU A 315 -3.12 5.91 4.80
N LYS A 316 -3.53 4.75 4.31
CA LYS A 316 -4.94 4.36 4.23
C LYS A 316 -5.24 3.43 5.38
N LEU A 317 -6.23 3.80 6.17
CA LEU A 317 -6.73 3.02 7.27
C LEU A 317 -8.18 2.62 6.97
N LEU A 318 -8.46 1.32 6.93
CA LEU A 318 -9.80 0.79 6.78
C LEU A 318 -10.35 0.43 8.16
N LEU A 319 -11.48 1.03 8.52
CA LEU A 319 -12.14 0.83 9.80
C LEU A 319 -13.54 0.23 9.58
N GLN A 320 -13.81 -0.88 10.26
CA GLN A 320 -15.17 -1.40 10.42
C GLN A 320 -15.60 -1.20 11.86
N PHE A 321 -16.67 -0.45 12.05
CA PHE A 321 -17.26 -0.19 13.35
C PHE A 321 -18.43 -1.14 13.56
N GLY A 322 -18.56 -1.67 14.76
CA GLY A 322 -19.72 -2.42 15.21
C GLY A 322 -20.52 -1.62 16.24
N ASN A 323 -21.85 -1.73 16.18
CA ASN A 323 -22.77 -1.24 17.20
C ASN A 323 -24.03 -2.15 17.24
N ARG A 324 -25.06 -1.75 18.01
CA ARG A 324 -26.32 -2.52 18.13
C ARG A 324 -27.09 -2.70 16.81
N THR A 325 -26.87 -1.82 15.83
CA THR A 325 -27.61 -1.81 14.55
C THR A 325 -26.90 -2.57 13.42
N GLY A 326 -25.63 -2.92 13.62
CA GLY A 326 -24.84 -3.67 12.65
C GLY A 326 -23.43 -3.12 12.50
N PHE A 327 -22.89 -3.26 11.29
CA PHE A 327 -21.54 -2.81 10.95
C PHE A 327 -21.54 -1.70 9.91
N SER A 328 -20.67 -0.72 10.13
CA SER A 328 -20.46 0.40 9.22
C SER A 328 -18.98 0.52 8.87
N ARG A 329 -18.67 0.82 7.61
CA ARG A 329 -17.28 0.89 7.12
C ARG A 329 -16.89 2.30 6.70
N TYR A 330 -15.69 2.71 7.12
CA TYR A 330 -15.09 3.98 6.77
C TYR A 330 -13.62 3.81 6.44
N MET A 331 -13.10 4.71 5.62
CA MET A 331 -11.68 4.87 5.41
C MET A 331 -11.21 6.18 6.02
N LEU A 332 -10.10 6.12 6.74
CA LEU A 332 -9.33 7.27 7.17
C LEU A 332 -8.07 7.36 6.32
N ILE A 333 -7.98 8.42 5.52
CA ILE A 333 -6.79 8.74 4.73
C ILE A 333 -5.96 9.74 5.52
N VAL A 334 -4.67 9.48 5.70
CA VAL A 334 -3.75 10.36 6.42
C VAL A 334 -2.57 10.72 5.50
N ASP A 335 -2.29 12.01 5.34
CA ASP A 335 -1.09 12.48 4.66
C ASP A 335 0.14 12.21 5.54
N ARG A 336 1.04 11.35 5.07
CA ARG A 336 2.23 10.92 5.83
C ARG A 336 3.11 12.08 6.27
N LEU A 337 3.32 13.07 5.41
CA LEU A 337 4.20 14.20 5.69
C LEU A 337 3.61 15.07 6.80
N ARG A 338 2.31 15.38 6.74
CA ARG A 338 1.62 16.12 7.80
C ARG A 338 1.56 15.32 9.10
N PHE A 339 1.38 14.00 9.04
CA PHE A 339 1.43 13.15 10.23
C PHE A 339 2.83 13.06 10.84
N MET A 340 3.90 13.04 10.03
CA MET A 340 5.30 13.15 10.50
C MET A 340 5.50 14.43 11.31
N VAL A 341 4.92 15.55 10.87
CA VAL A 341 4.96 16.82 11.62
C VAL A 341 4.25 16.70 12.95
N ALA A 342 3.06 16.07 13.00
CA ALA A 342 2.36 15.82 14.25
C ALA A 342 3.19 14.96 15.23
N ILE A 343 3.86 13.90 14.74
CA ILE A 343 4.76 13.06 15.53
C ILE A 343 5.95 13.85 16.08
N ARG A 344 6.60 14.68 15.25
CA ARG A 344 7.71 15.53 15.70
C ARG A 344 7.24 16.51 16.79
N ASN A 345 6.13 17.19 16.56
CA ASN A 345 5.56 18.14 17.53
C ASN A 345 5.23 17.46 18.86
N ALA A 346 4.63 16.27 18.83
CA ALA A 346 4.33 15.49 20.03
C ALA A 346 5.60 15.13 20.79
N ARG A 347 6.64 14.67 20.07
CA ARG A 347 7.94 14.32 20.66
C ARG A 347 8.63 15.52 21.29
N GLU A 348 8.70 16.65 20.59
CA GLU A 348 9.32 17.89 21.09
C GLU A 348 8.65 18.40 22.36
N LYS A 349 7.33 18.20 22.48
CA LYS A 349 6.53 18.54 23.65
C LYS A 349 6.51 17.44 24.73
N GLY A 350 7.13 16.29 24.48
CA GLY A 350 7.10 15.13 25.40
C GLY A 350 5.71 14.50 25.58
N LEU A 351 4.81 14.68 24.62
CA LEU A 351 3.43 14.15 24.69
C LEU A 351 3.40 12.65 24.41
N LYS A 352 2.83 11.89 25.35
CA LYS A 352 2.61 10.44 25.22
C LYS A 352 1.28 10.08 24.57
N SER A 353 0.32 10.99 24.62
CA SER A 353 -1.00 10.86 24.03
C SER A 353 -1.36 12.19 23.39
N VAL A 354 -1.96 12.14 22.20
CA VAL A 354 -2.37 13.29 21.41
C VAL A 354 -3.83 13.08 20.98
N GLU A 355 -4.70 14.00 21.36
CA GLU A 355 -6.12 13.95 21.06
C GLU A 355 -6.40 14.27 19.59
N TRP A 356 -7.50 13.72 19.06
CA TRP A 356 -7.86 13.87 17.64
C TRP A 356 -7.78 15.31 17.14
N ASP A 357 -8.33 16.28 17.90
CA ASP A 357 -8.41 17.68 17.47
C ASP A 357 -7.04 18.34 17.29
N ASP A 358 -5.98 17.81 17.92
CA ASP A 358 -4.62 18.35 17.86
C ASP A 358 -3.81 17.85 16.65
N TRP A 359 -4.22 16.74 16.02
CA TRP A 359 -3.46 16.13 14.92
C TRP A 359 -4.29 15.74 13.71
N GLY A 360 -5.50 15.22 13.92
CA GLY A 360 -6.31 14.54 12.92
C GLY A 360 -6.84 15.46 11.82
N PRO A 361 -7.61 16.52 12.14
CA PRO A 361 -8.31 17.32 11.16
C PRO A 361 -7.43 17.86 10.03
N ASP A 362 -6.22 18.34 10.34
CA ASP A 362 -5.34 19.00 9.37
C ASP A 362 -4.56 18.03 8.47
N CYS A 363 -4.41 16.77 8.89
CA CYS A 363 -3.63 15.78 8.14
C CYS A 363 -4.47 14.66 7.51
N SER A 364 -5.80 14.68 7.67
CA SER A 364 -6.61 13.52 7.32
C SER A 364 -7.95 13.81 6.64
N ARG A 365 -8.49 12.75 6.05
CA ARG A 365 -9.81 12.71 5.39
C ARG A 365 -10.55 11.43 5.73
N TRP A 366 -11.77 11.57 6.26
CA TRP A 366 -12.72 10.48 6.38
C TRP A 366 -13.53 10.32 5.09
N LEU A 367 -13.69 9.07 4.67
CA LEU A 367 -14.49 8.65 3.52
C LEU A 367 -15.46 7.55 3.95
N ASN A 368 -16.72 7.66 3.54
CA ASN A 368 -17.67 6.57 3.69
C ASN A 368 -17.26 5.41 2.76
N ALA A 369 -17.00 4.25 3.35
CA ALA A 369 -16.54 3.07 2.64
C ALA A 369 -17.61 1.96 2.59
N GLN A 370 -18.84 2.26 2.99
CA GLN A 370 -19.94 1.29 3.01
C GLN A 370 -20.23 0.76 1.60
N GLU A 371 -20.20 1.64 0.61
CA GLU A 371 -20.50 1.30 -0.78
C GLU A 371 -19.25 1.00 -1.61
N LEU A 372 -18.05 1.08 -1.03
CA LEU A 372 -16.80 0.93 -1.76
C LEU A 372 -16.26 -0.50 -1.63
N CYS A 373 -15.64 -0.99 -2.70
CA CYS A 373 -14.94 -2.27 -2.68
C CYS A 373 -13.81 -2.26 -1.63
N MET A 374 -13.70 -3.35 -0.86
CA MET A 374 -12.81 -3.48 0.31
C MET A 374 -11.36 -3.84 0.00
N MET A 375 -10.89 -3.65 -1.23
CA MET A 375 -9.52 -4.03 -1.60
C MET A 375 -8.48 -3.19 -0.83
N THR A 376 -7.48 -3.86 -0.27
CA THR A 376 -6.45 -3.17 0.52
C THR A 376 -5.33 -2.58 -0.35
N ARG A 377 -5.12 -3.10 -1.57
CA ARG A 377 -4.04 -2.68 -2.48
C ARG A 377 -4.50 -1.67 -3.55
N ASN A 378 -5.24 -0.66 -3.14
CA ASN A 378 -5.82 0.35 -4.03
C ASN A 378 -5.27 1.77 -3.80
N THR A 379 -4.15 1.90 -3.11
CA THR A 379 -3.42 3.16 -2.91
C THR A 379 -1.98 3.01 -3.34
N ASN A 380 -1.44 4.06 -3.96
CA ASN A 380 -0.02 4.13 -4.25
C ASN A 380 0.43 5.60 -4.39
N GLY A 381 1.43 5.99 -3.60
CA GLY A 381 1.81 7.39 -3.45
C GLY A 381 0.67 8.23 -2.87
N ARG A 382 0.33 9.32 -3.57
CA ARG A 382 -0.77 10.24 -3.20
C ARG A 382 -2.12 9.92 -3.86
N ARG A 383 -2.25 8.77 -4.53
CA ARG A 383 -3.47 8.39 -5.25
C ARG A 383 -4.10 7.17 -4.64
N MET A 384 -5.43 7.13 -4.73
CA MET A 384 -6.26 5.98 -4.42
C MET A 384 -7.21 5.70 -5.58
N VAL A 385 -7.52 4.43 -5.84
CA VAL A 385 -8.57 4.02 -6.78
C VAL A 385 -9.67 3.27 -6.06
N THR A 386 -10.92 3.54 -6.43
CA THR A 386 -12.08 2.85 -5.84
C THR A 386 -13.14 2.59 -6.90
N ILE A 387 -13.98 1.60 -6.61
CA ILE A 387 -15.19 1.26 -7.37
C ILE A 387 -16.28 0.86 -6.37
N ALA A 388 -17.55 0.94 -6.78
CA ALA A 388 -18.65 0.46 -5.96
C ALA A 388 -18.52 -1.04 -5.67
N HIS A 389 -18.87 -1.47 -4.46
CA HIS A 389 -18.76 -2.86 -4.02
C HIS A 389 -19.67 -3.81 -4.82
N ASP A 390 -20.78 -3.32 -5.36
CA ASP A 390 -21.76 -4.04 -6.15
C ASP A 390 -21.55 -3.88 -7.66
N ALA A 391 -20.39 -3.34 -8.07
CA ALA A 391 -20.09 -3.06 -9.47
C ALA A 391 -20.17 -4.31 -10.36
N PHE A 392 -19.85 -5.49 -9.82
CA PHE A 392 -19.99 -6.76 -10.54
C PHE A 392 -21.43 -7.07 -10.98
N GLU A 393 -22.43 -6.65 -10.20
CA GLU A 393 -23.84 -6.79 -10.55
C GLU A 393 -24.36 -5.56 -11.30
N ARG A 394 -23.89 -4.38 -10.92
CA ARG A 394 -24.31 -3.09 -11.45
C ARG A 394 -23.07 -2.29 -11.86
N PRO A 395 -22.62 -2.40 -13.13
CA PRO A 395 -21.39 -1.77 -13.59
C PRO A 395 -21.26 -0.33 -13.09
N ALA A 396 -20.12 0.06 -12.53
CA ALA A 396 -19.92 1.34 -11.87
C ALA A 396 -18.68 2.06 -12.40
N PRO A 397 -18.62 3.40 -12.33
CA PRO A 397 -17.42 4.12 -12.70
C PRO A 397 -16.28 3.86 -11.72
N ILE A 398 -15.06 3.88 -12.22
CA ILE A 398 -13.84 3.93 -11.40
C ILE A 398 -13.64 5.37 -10.93
N ARG A 399 -13.30 5.53 -9.66
CA ARG A 399 -12.96 6.81 -9.06
C ARG A 399 -11.48 6.83 -8.70
N ILE A 400 -10.73 7.79 -9.21
CA ILE A 400 -9.38 8.13 -8.77
C ILE A 400 -9.50 9.30 -7.79
N ILE A 401 -8.90 9.15 -6.62
CA ILE A 401 -8.86 10.16 -5.57
C ILE A 401 -7.40 10.58 -5.41
N ASP A 402 -7.06 11.77 -5.91
CA ASP A 402 -5.70 12.31 -5.94
C ASP A 402 -5.53 13.37 -4.84
N PHE A 403 -4.74 13.05 -3.82
CA PHE A 403 -4.40 13.91 -2.69
C PHE A 403 -3.14 14.75 -2.94
N ASN A 404 -2.64 14.81 -4.17
CA ASN A 404 -1.52 15.67 -4.52
C ASN A 404 -1.91 17.16 -4.38
N PRO A 405 -1.26 17.93 -3.48
CA PRO A 405 -1.59 19.33 -3.25
C PRO A 405 -1.44 20.19 -4.51
N CYS A 406 -0.49 19.86 -5.40
CA CYS A 406 -0.29 20.61 -6.65
C CYS A 406 -1.44 20.37 -7.62
N SER A 407 -1.92 19.12 -7.74
CA SER A 407 -3.09 18.78 -8.56
C SER A 407 -4.36 19.47 -8.02
N VAL A 408 -4.55 19.43 -6.71
CA VAL A 408 -5.68 20.07 -6.01
C VAL A 408 -5.64 21.58 -6.21
N GLN A 409 -4.51 22.22 -5.99
CA GLN A 409 -4.35 23.67 -6.15
C GLN A 409 -4.59 24.11 -7.59
N ALA A 410 -4.08 23.36 -8.58
CA ALA A 410 -4.28 23.66 -10.00
C ALA A 410 -5.77 23.63 -10.43
N HIS A 411 -6.62 22.90 -9.70
CA HIS A 411 -8.04 22.74 -10.03
C HIS A 411 -9.00 23.44 -9.06
N TRP A 412 -8.49 24.12 -8.03
CA TRP A 412 -9.29 24.64 -6.92
C TRP A 412 -10.46 25.53 -7.35
N HIS A 413 -10.23 26.38 -8.35
CA HIS A 413 -11.22 27.36 -8.82
C HIS A 413 -11.94 26.96 -10.11
N LEU A 414 -11.67 25.75 -10.64
CA LEU A 414 -12.21 25.32 -11.93
C LEU A 414 -13.60 24.68 -11.82
N GLY A 415 -14.09 24.43 -10.61
CA GLY A 415 -15.36 23.74 -10.39
C GLY A 415 -15.31 22.29 -10.89
N GLU A 416 -16.46 21.77 -11.30
CA GLU A 416 -16.54 20.48 -11.99
C GLU A 416 -16.14 20.66 -13.46
N MET A 417 -15.16 19.85 -13.90
CA MET A 417 -14.65 19.87 -15.26
C MET A 417 -15.06 18.61 -16.00
N GLU A 418 -15.65 18.81 -17.16
CA GLU A 418 -15.94 17.76 -18.14
C GLU A 418 -14.70 17.45 -18.98
N ARG A 419 -14.37 16.17 -19.11
CA ARG A 419 -13.27 15.66 -19.95
C ARG A 419 -13.78 14.60 -20.91
N ALA A 420 -12.94 14.16 -21.85
CA ALA A 420 -13.36 13.18 -22.85
C ALA A 420 -13.85 11.86 -22.21
N LYS A 421 -13.11 11.32 -21.23
CA LYS A 421 -13.38 10.00 -20.62
C LYS A 421 -13.69 10.05 -19.12
N ALA A 422 -13.70 11.25 -18.53
CA ALA A 422 -13.92 11.43 -17.10
C ALA A 422 -14.58 12.77 -16.78
N THR A 423 -15.07 12.91 -15.55
CA THR A 423 -15.29 14.20 -14.90
C THR A 423 -14.28 14.38 -13.79
N SER A 424 -13.93 15.62 -13.44
CA SER A 424 -13.05 15.89 -12.31
C SER A 424 -13.50 17.09 -11.50
N ARG A 425 -13.37 17.03 -10.18
CA ARG A 425 -13.68 18.14 -9.26
C ARG A 425 -12.81 18.11 -8.02
N VAL A 426 -12.56 19.28 -7.43
CA VAL A 426 -11.93 19.35 -6.11
C VAL A 426 -12.97 19.11 -5.03
N VAL A 427 -12.66 18.22 -4.10
CA VAL A 427 -13.43 18.01 -2.88
C VAL A 427 -12.71 18.68 -1.73
N GLU A 428 -13.29 19.76 -1.24
CA GLU A 428 -12.73 20.60 -0.19
C GLU A 428 -12.84 19.99 1.20
N ALA A 429 -12.27 20.70 2.19
CA ALA A 429 -12.45 20.39 3.60
C ALA A 429 -13.95 20.30 3.95
N SER A 430 -14.29 19.36 4.83
CA SER A 430 -15.67 19.12 5.22
C SER A 430 -15.78 18.74 6.69
N THR A 431 -16.86 19.16 7.31
CA THR A 431 -17.30 18.63 8.60
C THR A 431 -18.49 17.70 8.36
N GLN A 432 -18.36 16.44 8.76
CA GLN A 432 -19.38 15.42 8.54
C GLN A 432 -19.97 14.96 9.87
N GLN A 433 -21.29 14.95 9.99
CA GLN A 433 -21.95 14.26 11.09
C GLN A 433 -22.01 12.77 10.74
N ILE A 434 -21.19 11.97 11.40
CA ILE A 434 -21.19 10.52 11.27
C ILE A 434 -21.74 9.97 12.59
N GLU A 435 -22.83 9.20 12.51
CA GLU A 435 -23.61 8.74 13.69
C GLU A 435 -22.81 7.88 14.68
N LEU A 436 -21.63 7.41 14.29
CA LEU A 436 -20.73 6.61 15.12
C LEU A 436 -19.89 7.44 16.11
N PHE A 437 -19.72 8.74 15.84
CA PHE A 437 -18.87 9.62 16.64
C PHE A 437 -19.68 10.57 17.50
N ALA A 438 -19.14 10.88 18.68
CA ALA A 438 -19.77 11.77 19.65
C ALA A 438 -19.84 13.22 19.18
N GLN A 439 -19.02 13.60 18.19
CA GLN A 439 -18.94 14.94 17.64
C GLN A 439 -18.84 14.88 16.11
N PRO A 440 -19.25 15.95 15.39
CA PRO A 440 -18.99 16.07 13.97
C PRO A 440 -17.50 15.93 13.65
N ILE A 441 -17.17 15.15 12.62
CA ILE A 441 -15.80 14.89 12.23
C ILE A 441 -15.33 15.91 11.21
N VAL A 442 -14.30 16.67 11.57
CA VAL A 442 -13.65 17.64 10.70
C VAL A 442 -12.54 16.94 9.91
N SER A 443 -12.59 17.06 8.59
CA SER A 443 -11.57 16.59 7.65
C SER A 443 -11.09 17.74 6.78
N ARG A 444 -9.83 18.16 6.89
CA ARG A 444 -9.26 19.30 6.15
C ARG A 444 -8.21 18.90 5.11
N LEU A 445 -8.08 17.61 4.81
CA LEU A 445 -7.29 17.14 3.69
C LEU A 445 -8.17 17.11 2.41
N PRO A 446 -7.98 18.07 1.47
CA PRO A 446 -8.71 18.10 0.21
C PRO A 446 -8.12 17.10 -0.80
N TYR A 447 -8.89 16.77 -1.82
CA TYR A 447 -8.44 15.92 -2.93
C TYR A 447 -9.10 16.31 -4.25
N LEU A 448 -8.47 15.92 -5.35
CA LEU A 448 -9.05 15.95 -6.69
C LEU A 448 -9.71 14.60 -6.95
N GLU A 449 -11.02 14.62 -7.15
CA GLU A 449 -11.81 13.45 -7.55
C GLU A 449 -11.85 13.40 -9.08
N ILE A 450 -11.53 12.24 -9.66
CA ILE A 450 -11.66 11.97 -11.09
C ILE A 450 -12.53 10.72 -11.25
N VAL A 451 -13.65 10.84 -11.96
CA VAL A 451 -14.63 9.76 -12.13
C VAL A 451 -14.71 9.37 -13.59
N SER A 452 -14.49 8.10 -13.91
CA SER A 452 -14.60 7.61 -15.29
C SER A 452 -16.04 7.74 -15.80
N LYS A 453 -16.19 8.05 -17.08
CA LYS A 453 -17.49 7.99 -17.78
C LYS A 453 -17.87 6.55 -18.13
N GLU A 454 -16.86 5.75 -18.46
CA GLU A 454 -17.03 4.31 -18.64
C GLU A 454 -17.37 3.65 -17.30
N ARG A 455 -18.22 2.62 -17.37
CA ARG A 455 -18.67 1.84 -16.23
C ARG A 455 -18.13 0.43 -16.36
N PHE A 456 -17.61 -0.09 -15.26
CA PHE A 456 -16.90 -1.37 -15.20
C PHE A 456 -17.63 -2.31 -14.24
N ASP A 457 -17.63 -3.60 -14.56
CA ASP A 457 -18.20 -4.67 -13.75
C ASP A 457 -17.15 -5.40 -12.91
N TYR A 458 -16.15 -4.66 -12.43
CA TYR A 458 -15.11 -5.21 -11.59
C TYR A 458 -15.64 -5.43 -10.17
N GLY A 459 -15.40 -6.63 -9.61
CA GLY A 459 -15.64 -6.90 -8.19
C GLY A 459 -14.65 -6.18 -7.26
N GLY A 460 -13.54 -5.68 -7.81
CA GLY A 460 -12.63 -4.78 -7.10
C GLY A 460 -11.59 -4.15 -8.00
N VAL A 461 -10.94 -3.10 -7.50
CA VAL A 461 -9.83 -2.41 -8.18
C VAL A 461 -8.61 -2.31 -7.28
N LEU A 462 -7.44 -2.60 -7.84
CA LEU A 462 -6.13 -2.41 -7.23
C LEU A 462 -5.34 -1.37 -8.03
N MET A 463 -4.23 -0.87 -7.49
CA MET A 463 -3.31 -0.03 -8.25
C MET A 463 -1.85 -0.28 -7.89
N ASN A 464 -0.97 0.01 -8.84
CA ASN A 464 0.46 0.16 -8.61
C ASN A 464 0.98 1.46 -9.24
N ASP A 465 2.28 1.57 -9.52
CA ASP A 465 2.94 2.82 -9.94
C ASP A 465 2.33 3.46 -11.19
N GLU A 466 1.82 2.63 -12.10
CA GLU A 466 1.42 3.05 -13.45
C GLU A 466 0.10 2.40 -13.93
N ASN A 467 -0.51 1.51 -13.15
CA ASN A 467 -1.67 0.72 -13.58
C ASN A 467 -2.82 0.75 -12.58
N ILE A 468 -4.04 0.65 -13.12
CA ILE A 468 -5.25 0.26 -12.40
C ILE A 468 -5.55 -1.19 -12.79
N ILE A 469 -5.74 -2.05 -11.80
CA ILE A 469 -6.01 -3.48 -12.01
C ILE A 469 -7.45 -3.76 -11.60
N GLY A 470 -8.32 -4.03 -12.57
CA GLY A 470 -9.69 -4.47 -12.36
C GLY A 470 -9.77 -5.98 -12.15
N LEU A 471 -10.45 -6.40 -11.09
CA LEU A 471 -10.66 -7.81 -10.76
C LEU A 471 -12.09 -8.20 -11.12
N ARG A 472 -12.27 -9.22 -11.96
CA ARG A 472 -13.60 -9.77 -12.28
C ARG A 472 -13.69 -11.21 -11.76
N VAL A 473 -14.49 -11.39 -10.71
CA VAL A 473 -14.73 -12.70 -10.09
C VAL A 473 -16.09 -13.21 -10.56
N SER A 474 -16.12 -14.20 -11.46
CA SER A 474 -17.37 -14.82 -11.91
C SER A 474 -17.48 -16.25 -11.41
N LEU A 475 -18.61 -16.57 -10.75
CA LEU A 475 -18.97 -17.95 -10.37
C LEU A 475 -19.30 -18.83 -11.59
N ILE A 476 -19.56 -18.23 -12.77
CA ILE A 476 -20.03 -18.92 -13.98
C ILE A 476 -18.95 -18.98 -15.07
N CYS A 477 -18.05 -17.99 -15.14
CA CYS A 477 -17.14 -17.80 -16.29
C CYS A 477 -15.64 -17.98 -15.96
N GLY A 478 -15.31 -18.43 -14.75
CA GLY A 478 -13.94 -18.47 -14.24
C GLY A 478 -13.46 -17.10 -13.70
N HIS A 479 -12.30 -17.09 -13.04
CA HIS A 479 -11.67 -15.87 -12.52
C HIS A 479 -10.92 -15.17 -13.66
N HIS A 480 -11.09 -13.85 -13.83
CA HIS A 480 -10.34 -13.07 -14.82
C HIS A 480 -9.83 -11.78 -14.20
N VAL A 481 -8.65 -11.32 -14.62
CA VAL A 481 -8.04 -10.06 -14.18
C VAL A 481 -7.85 -9.18 -15.39
N GLU A 482 -8.40 -7.98 -15.36
CA GLU A 482 -8.20 -6.97 -16.40
C GLU A 482 -7.25 -5.89 -15.88
N ILE A 483 -6.14 -5.68 -16.57
CA ILE A 483 -5.16 -4.64 -16.23
C ILE A 483 -5.35 -3.46 -17.18
N LEU A 484 -5.76 -2.33 -16.63
CA LEU A 484 -5.82 -1.04 -17.31
C LEU A 484 -4.49 -0.31 -17.05
N SER A 485 -3.62 -0.28 -18.06
CA SER A 485 -2.35 0.43 -17.97
C SER A 485 -2.53 1.88 -18.39
N LEU A 486 -2.31 2.79 -17.45
CA LEU A 486 -2.27 4.24 -17.71
C LEU A 486 -0.85 4.70 -18.14
N LYS A 487 0.06 3.74 -18.34
CA LYS A 487 1.48 3.93 -18.63
C LYS A 487 1.78 4.35 -20.06
N LEU A 488 2.83 5.12 -20.31
CA LEU A 488 3.46 5.25 -21.63
C LEU A 488 4.14 3.95 -22.11
N ARG A 489 4.06 3.63 -23.41
CA ARG A 489 4.93 2.61 -24.04
C ARG A 489 6.38 2.94 -23.73
N ALA A 490 7.16 1.97 -23.26
CA ALA A 490 8.59 2.00 -23.52
C ALA A 490 8.74 1.86 -25.04
N VAL A 491 9.36 2.87 -25.67
CA VAL A 491 9.72 2.83 -27.11
C VAL A 491 10.84 1.81 -27.30
#